data_AF-B4VPE1-F1
#
_entry.id   AF-B4VPE1-F1
#
_cell.length_a   1.000
_cell.length_b   1.000
_cell.length_c   1.000
_cell.angle_alpha   90.00
_cell.angle_beta   90.00
_cell.angle_gamma   90.00
#
_symmetry.space_group_name_H-M   'P 1'
#
loop_
_entity.id
_entity.type
_entity.pdbx_description
1 polymer ?
#
loop_
_entity_poly.entity_id
_entity_poly.type
_entity_poly.pdbx_seq_one_letter_code
_entity_poly.pdbx_strand_id
1 'polypeptide(L)' 'MSNATYDEIFGAALSLPPGLRAMLAEHLLKSLDAVEQAEVDALWQQEAEARIQAIDQGRVVPIDGQQVLRQLRSRYQR' A
#
# COMPACT_ATOMS: atom_id res chain seq x y z
N MET A 1 25.72 -10.16 -18.51
CA MET A 1 25.55 -11.16 -17.44
C MET A 1 24.06 -11.42 -17.34
N SER A 2 23.63 -12.60 -17.76
CA SER A 2 22.23 -12.96 -17.99
C SER A 2 21.37 -12.77 -16.73
N ASN A 3 20.21 -12.15 -16.91
CA ASN A 3 19.17 -11.90 -15.91
C ASN A 3 18.46 -13.20 -15.43
N ALA A 4 19.12 -14.35 -15.56
CA ALA A 4 18.57 -15.69 -15.38
C ALA A 4 17.93 -15.85 -14.00
N THR A 5 18.53 -15.27 -12.96
CA THR A 5 18.01 -15.38 -11.59
C THR A 5 16.69 -14.62 -11.37
N TYR A 6 16.48 -13.47 -12.01
CA TYR A 6 15.25 -12.70 -11.81
C TYR A 6 14.06 -13.41 -12.47
N ASP A 7 14.21 -13.78 -13.74
CA ASP A 7 13.13 -14.42 -14.51
C ASP A 7 12.76 -15.80 -13.92
N GLU A 8 13.73 -16.54 -13.40
CA GLU A 8 13.52 -17.80 -12.66
C GLU A 8 12.73 -17.58 -11.36
N ILE A 9 13.13 -16.63 -10.51
CA ILE A 9 12.43 -16.31 -9.25
C ILE A 9 11.03 -15.80 -9.54
N PHE A 10 10.87 -14.95 -10.55
CA PHE A 10 9.59 -14.41 -10.96
C PHE A 10 8.65 -15.52 -11.45
N GLY A 11 9.12 -16.40 -12.33
CA GLY A 11 8.36 -17.55 -12.81
C GLY A 11 7.95 -18.51 -11.69
N ALA A 12 8.86 -18.79 -10.75
CA ALA A 12 8.57 -19.60 -9.58
C ALA A 12 7.51 -18.97 -8.67
N ALA A 13 7.61 -17.66 -8.40
CA ALA A 13 6.63 -16.92 -7.61
C ALA A 13 5.24 -16.91 -8.26
N LEU A 14 5.16 -16.77 -9.59
CA LEU A 14 3.89 -16.85 -10.32
C LEU A 14 3.27 -18.25 -10.30
N SER A 15 4.09 -19.30 -10.21
CA SER A 15 3.64 -20.69 -10.13
C SER A 15 3.05 -21.07 -8.76
N LEU A 16 3.21 -20.22 -7.74
CA LEU A 16 2.61 -20.44 -6.43
C LEU A 16 1.07 -20.33 -6.49
N PRO A 17 0.35 -21.14 -5.68
CA PRO A 17 -1.06 -20.91 -5.40
C PRO A 17 -1.32 -19.48 -4.91
N PRO A 18 -2.51 -18.89 -5.18
CA PRO A 18 -2.79 -17.49 -4.86
C PRO A 18 -2.48 -17.08 -3.41
N GLY A 19 -2.79 -17.94 -2.42
CA GLY A 19 -2.51 -17.66 -1.01
C GLY A 19 -1.01 -17.59 -0.70
N LEU A 20 -0.22 -18.55 -1.18
CA LEU A 20 1.23 -18.55 -0.98
C LEU A 20 1.90 -17.40 -1.72
N ARG A 21 1.38 -17.04 -2.90
CA ARG A 21 1.86 -15.87 -3.64
C ARG A 21 1.57 -14.57 -2.89
N ALA A 22 0.40 -14.44 -2.27
CA ALA A 22 0.07 -13.27 -1.43
C ALA A 22 0.99 -13.17 -0.20
N MET A 23 1.23 -14.29 0.49
CA MET A 23 2.18 -14.35 1.62
C MET A 23 3.61 -13.95 1.19
N LEU A 24 4.07 -14.45 0.05
CA LEU A 24 5.39 -14.08 -0.48
C LEU A 24 5.46 -12.58 -0.82
N ALA A 25 4.41 -12.04 -1.46
CA ALA A 25 4.34 -10.61 -1.77
C ALA A 25 4.37 -9.75 -0.49
N GLU A 26 3.68 -10.17 0.58
CA GLU A 26 3.72 -9.50 1.88
C GLU A 26 5.13 -9.49 2.47
N HIS A 27 5.84 -10.62 2.48
CA HIS A 27 7.21 -10.69 2.99
C HIS A 27 8.18 -9.83 2.17
N LEU A 28 8.05 -9.86 0.84
CA LEU A 28 8.86 -9.02 -0.03
C LEU A 28 8.58 -7.54 0.21
N LEU A 29 7.31 -7.15 0.38
CA LEU A 29 6.96 -5.78 0.69
C LEU A 29 7.57 -5.32 2.02
N LYS A 30 7.42 -6.11 3.09
CA LYS A 30 8.03 -5.83 4.41
C LYS A 30 9.55 -5.75 4.35
N SER A 31 10.20 -6.48 3.44
CA SER A 31 11.66 -6.41 3.29
C SER A 31 12.16 -5.07 2.72
N LEU A 32 11.26 -4.25 2.17
CA LEU A 32 11.57 -2.91 1.65
C LEU A 32 11.41 -1.81 2.71
N ASP A 33 10.94 -2.15 3.91
CA ASP A 33 10.72 -1.20 4.99
C ASP A 33 12.03 -0.56 5.43
N ALA A 34 12.00 0.76 5.63
CA ALA A 34 13.14 1.51 6.19
C ALA A 34 13.32 1.22 7.68
N VAL A 35 14.46 1.61 8.24
CA VAL A 35 14.76 1.42 9.68
C VAL A 35 13.71 2.13 10.55
N GLU A 36 13.20 3.26 10.08
CA GLU A 36 12.21 4.10 10.76
C GLU A 36 10.76 3.65 10.51
N GLN A 37 10.51 2.56 9.75
CA GLN A 37 9.15 2.17 9.36
C GLN A 37 8.22 1.96 10.57
N ALA A 38 8.72 1.40 11.67
CA ALA A 38 7.92 1.21 12.88
C ALA A 38 7.42 2.53 13.50
N GLU A 39 8.23 3.59 13.42
CA GLU A 39 7.81 4.93 13.86
C GLU A 39 6.76 5.51 12.90
N VAL A 40 6.98 5.35 11.60
CA VAL A 40 6.04 5.78 10.56
C VAL A 40 4.69 5.08 10.73
N ASP A 41 4.68 3.77 10.94
CA ASP A 41 3.45 2.99 11.15
C ASP A 41 2.67 3.46 12.38
N ALA A 42 3.36 3.76 13.48
CA ALA A 42 2.74 4.26 14.70
C ALA A 42 2.10 5.65 14.48
N LEU A 43 2.79 6.55 13.78
CA LEU A 43 2.25 7.87 13.44
C LEU A 43 1.04 7.77 12.49
N TRP A 44 1.10 6.86 11.52
CA TRP A 44 -0.03 6.60 10.61
C TRP A 44 -1.24 6.04 11.34
N GLN A 45 -1.04 5.11 12.27
CA GLN A 45 -2.12 4.57 13.09
C GLN A 45 -2.83 5.69 13.87
N GLN A 46 -2.05 6.51 14.58
CA GLN A 46 -2.57 7.64 15.35
C GLN A 46 -3.37 8.62 14.46
N GLU A 47 -2.82 8.99 13.30
CA GLU A 47 -3.49 9.90 12.37
C GLU A 47 -4.77 9.30 11.78
N ALA A 48 -4.78 8.01 11.46
CA ALA A 48 -5.96 7.33 10.95
C ALA A 48 -7.10 7.35 11.97
N GLU A 49 -6.81 7.01 13.23
CA GLU A 49 -7.79 7.06 14.32
C GLU A 49 -8.28 8.48 14.61
N ALA A 50 -7.37 9.47 14.61
CA ALA A 50 -7.75 10.87 14.78
C ALA A 50 -8.69 11.36 13.67
N ARG A 51 -8.45 10.96 12.41
CA ARG A 51 -9.31 11.33 11.26
C ARG A 51 -10.68 10.68 11.33
N ILE A 52 -10.76 9.41 11.71
CA ILE A 52 -12.05 8.73 11.90
C ILE A 52 -12.87 9.46 12.97
N GLN A 53 -12.27 9.77 14.12
CA GLN A 53 -12.94 10.51 15.18
C GLN A 53 -13.39 11.91 14.75
N ALA A 54 -12.58 12.62 13.96
CA ALA A 54 -12.95 13.93 13.46
C ALA A 54 -14.17 13.88 12.52
N ILE A 55 -14.28 12.82 11.70
CA ILE A 55 -15.45 12.58 10.84
C ILE A 55 -16.67 12.26 11.70
N ASP A 56 -16.54 11.32 12.64
CA ASP A 56 -17.64 10.88 13.50
C ASP A 56 -18.20 12.02 14.37
N GLN A 57 -17.33 12.94 14.79
CA GLN A 57 -17.70 14.13 15.57
C GLN A 57 -18.16 15.30 14.70
N GLY A 58 -18.17 15.17 13.36
CA GLY A 58 -18.54 16.25 12.44
C GLY A 58 -17.55 17.43 12.43
N ARG A 59 -16.33 17.25 12.93
CA ARG A 59 -15.27 18.28 12.90
C ARG A 59 -14.70 18.51 11.50
N VAL A 60 -14.91 17.56 10.58
CA VAL A 60 -14.51 17.64 9.18
C VAL A 60 -15.67 17.25 8.27
N VAL A 61 -15.75 17.89 7.10
CA VAL A 61 -16.75 17.56 6.08
C VAL A 61 -16.09 16.65 5.04
N PRO A 62 -16.51 15.37 4.90
CA PRO A 62 -15.97 14.49 3.90
C PRO A 62 -16.37 14.93 2.49
N ILE A 63 -15.56 14.56 1.51
CA ILE A 63 -15.87 14.70 0.10
C ILE A 63 -16.19 13.33 -0.50
N ASP A 64 -16.98 13.32 -1.57
CA ASP A 64 -17.36 12.08 -2.25
C ASP A 64 -16.12 11.32 -2.77
N GLY A 65 -16.06 10.02 -2.49
CA GLY A 65 -14.91 9.20 -2.88
C GLY A 65 -14.70 9.12 -4.38
N GLN A 66 -15.78 9.10 -5.18
CA GLN A 66 -15.66 9.07 -6.63
C GLN A 66 -15.14 10.41 -7.19
N GLN A 67 -15.50 11.53 -6.55
CA GLN A 67 -14.91 12.83 -6.87
C GLN A 67 -13.39 12.82 -6.68
N VAL A 68 -12.88 12.29 -5.55
CA VAL A 68 -11.43 12.21 -5.28
C VAL A 68 -10.73 11.36 -6.34
N LEU A 69 -11.26 10.16 -6.64
CA LEU A 69 -10.65 9.27 -7.62
C LEU A 69 -10.62 9.89 -9.02
N ARG A 70 -11.66 10.61 -9.43
CA ARG A 70 -11.66 11.36 -10.71
C ARG A 70 -10.56 12.41 -10.74
N GLN A 71 -10.44 13.22 -9.69
CA GLN A 71 -9.42 14.27 -9.61
C GLN A 71 -8.00 13.70 -9.64
N LEU A 72 -7.74 12.60 -8.93
CA LEU A 72 -6.43 11.92 -8.94
C LEU A 72 -6.08 11.42 -10.33
N ARG A 73 -7.00 10.74 -11.03
CA ARG A 73 -6.76 10.25 -12.39
C ARG A 73 -6.41 11.40 -13.35
N SER A 74 -7.14 12.51 -13.30
CA SER A 74 -6.83 13.68 -14.12
C SER A 74 -5.46 14.29 -13.83
N ARG A 75 -4.98 14.22 -12.58
CA ARG A 75 -3.68 14.78 -12.16
C ARG A 75 -2.48 14.01 -12.70
N TYR A 76 -2.61 12.69 -12.87
CA TYR A 76 -1.52 11.79 -13.29
C TYR A 76 -1.65 11.28 -14.75
N GLN A 77 -2.55 11.87 -15.55
CA GLN A 77 -2.71 11.60 -16.99
C GLN A 77 -1.72 12.38 -17.88
N ARG A 78 -0.54 12.78 -17.36
CA ARG A 78 0.53 13.40 -18.15
C ARG A 78 1.64 12.42 -18.45
#